data_AF-A0A931EG71-F1
#
_entry.id   AF-A0A931EG71-F1
#
_cell.length_a   1.000
_cell.length_b   1.000
_cell.length_c   1.000
_cell.angle_alpha   90.00
_cell.angle_beta   90.00
_cell.angle_gamma   90.00
#
_symmetry.space_group_name_H-M   'P 1'
#
loop_
_entity.id
_entity.type
_entity.pdbx_description
1 polymer ?
#
loop_
_entity_poly.entity_id
_entity_poly.type
_entity_poly.pdbx_seq_one_letter_code
_entity_poly.pdbx_strand_id
1 'polypeptide(L)'
;MAGKKSAISSMVRKRIFQESNSRCAICENADIAVLDIHHIVSVKDGGADAPENLVVLCANCHRKVTHGFLSREEVLAAKRSASTLGSTARGHQRRSANVVSIGGDVHGSIIANNVHLGTKHLPRPKGHPPGSIGADLPKKNYVDYLIRRYHDFRKADESFGRGERFENYNYAILHKNIERTFKAKTFYIPVHRFAELVAYLLSHIDQTIVGKTNRSREIRNYETYEEYLAKQRFGESSP
;
A
#
# COMPACT_ATOMS: atom_id res chain seq x y z
N MET A 1 18.70 42.05 14.86
CA MET A 1 18.47 40.68 15.39
C MET A 1 17.81 39.85 14.31
N ALA A 2 18.52 38.86 13.77
CA ALA A 2 18.03 38.05 12.65
C ALA A 2 17.10 36.94 13.16
N GLY A 3 15.80 37.09 12.93
CA GLY A 3 14.77 36.12 13.32
C GLY A 3 15.01 34.76 12.65
N LYS A 4 15.00 33.72 13.49
CA LYS A 4 15.13 32.30 13.14
C LYS A 4 14.03 31.91 12.13
N LYS A 5 14.41 31.58 10.89
CA LYS A 5 13.47 31.12 9.86
C LYS A 5 12.84 29.79 10.32
N SER A 6 11.54 29.77 10.63
CA SER A 6 10.81 28.52 10.77
C SER A 6 10.72 27.86 9.40
N ALA A 7 11.09 26.59 9.30
CA ALA A 7 10.89 25.83 8.06
C ALA A 7 9.39 25.52 7.91
N ILE A 8 8.81 25.81 6.75
CA ILE A 8 7.43 25.42 6.42
C ILE A 8 7.30 23.90 6.63
N SER A 9 6.28 23.49 7.39
CA SER A 9 6.01 22.07 7.67
C SER A 9 5.90 21.26 6.37
N SER A 10 6.43 20.04 6.39
CA SER A 10 6.39 19.11 5.25
C SER A 10 4.95 18.82 4.76
N MET A 11 3.98 18.80 5.68
CA MET A 11 2.56 18.62 5.35
C MET A 11 2.00 19.81 4.57
N VAL A 12 2.33 21.03 5.00
CA VAL A 12 1.87 22.27 4.33
C VAL A 12 2.53 22.38 2.96
N ARG A 13 3.84 22.11 2.86
CA ARG A 13 4.56 22.07 1.59
C ARG A 13 3.89 21.12 0.60
N LYS A 14 3.62 19.87 1.01
CA LYS A 14 2.95 18.88 0.16
C LYS A 14 1.56 19.34 -0.29
N ARG A 15 0.78 19.91 0.63
CA ARG A 15 -0.56 20.43 0.34
C ARG A 15 -0.54 21.54 -0.71
N ILE A 16 0.37 22.51 -0.58
CA ILE A 16 0.48 23.64 -1.52
C ILE A 16 0.89 23.20 -2.93
N PHE A 17 1.85 22.27 -3.04
CA PHE A 17 2.21 21.67 -4.34
C PHE A 17 1.07 20.84 -4.95
N GLN A 18 0.22 20.25 -4.11
CA GLN A 18 -0.96 19.53 -4.57
C GLN A 18 -2.05 20.51 -5.06
N GLU A 19 -2.30 21.59 -4.32
CA GLU A 19 -3.25 22.65 -4.68
C GLU A 19 -2.87 23.32 -6.01
N SER A 20 -1.57 23.49 -6.29
CA SER A 20 -1.07 24.08 -7.54
C SER A 20 -0.92 23.07 -8.69
N ASN A 21 -1.31 21.81 -8.49
CA ASN A 21 -1.05 20.71 -9.42
C ASN A 21 0.43 20.63 -9.86
N SER A 22 1.35 20.94 -8.94
CA SER A 22 2.80 21.02 -9.16
C SER A 22 3.19 21.91 -10.34
N ARG A 23 2.50 23.04 -10.48
CA ARG A 23 2.78 24.07 -11.48
C ARG A 23 2.95 25.44 -10.85
N CYS A 24 3.63 26.33 -11.56
CA CYS A 24 3.66 27.75 -11.23
C CYS A 24 2.26 28.36 -11.36
N ALA A 25 1.77 29.06 -10.33
CA ALA A 25 0.44 29.67 -10.35
C ALA A 25 0.27 30.78 -11.41
N ILE A 26 1.37 31.32 -11.94
CA ILE A 26 1.34 32.50 -12.84
C ILE A 26 1.58 32.12 -14.30
N CYS A 27 2.58 31.27 -14.57
CA CYS A 27 2.97 30.91 -15.94
C CYS A 27 2.81 29.42 -16.25
N GLU A 28 2.20 28.65 -15.34
CA GLU A 28 1.87 27.23 -15.49
C GLU A 28 3.04 26.28 -15.75
N ASN A 29 4.29 26.76 -15.61
CA ASN A 29 5.48 25.93 -15.73
C ASN A 29 5.39 24.71 -14.79
N ALA A 30 5.56 23.52 -15.36
CA ALA A 30 5.42 22.23 -14.69
C ALA A 30 6.77 21.59 -14.29
N ASP A 31 7.90 22.25 -14.57
CA ASP A 31 9.20 21.77 -14.12
C ASP A 31 9.36 21.94 -12.61
N ILE A 32 9.15 20.84 -11.88
CA ILE A 32 9.16 20.78 -10.41
C ILE A 32 10.50 21.26 -9.83
N ALA A 33 11.62 21.09 -10.56
CA ALA A 33 12.95 21.43 -10.07
C ALA A 33 13.16 22.94 -9.87
N VAL A 34 12.38 23.78 -10.57
CA VAL A 34 12.48 25.24 -10.51
C VAL A 34 11.34 25.90 -9.74
N LEU A 35 10.45 25.11 -9.12
CA LEU A 35 9.31 25.59 -8.35
C LEU A 35 9.66 25.76 -6.88
N ASP A 36 9.34 26.94 -6.36
CA ASP A 36 9.48 27.31 -4.96
C ASP A 36 8.18 27.85 -4.39
N ILE A 37 8.06 27.79 -3.05
CA ILE A 37 6.93 28.37 -2.33
C ILE A 37 7.26 29.81 -1.96
N HIS A 38 6.36 30.71 -2.33
CA HIS A 38 6.41 32.12 -2.00
C HIS A 38 5.32 32.48 -0.98
N HIS A 39 5.66 33.32 -0.01
CA HIS A 39 4.70 33.94 0.91
C HIS A 39 4.10 35.19 0.28
N ILE A 40 2.78 35.23 0.13
CA ILE A 40 2.05 36.36 -0.47
C ILE A 40 2.17 37.62 0.42
N VAL A 41 2.07 37.43 1.73
CA VAL A 41 2.50 38.40 2.75
C VAL A 41 3.84 37.90 3.27
N SER A 42 4.88 38.71 3.12
CA SER A 42 6.23 38.37 3.60
C SER A 42 6.21 38.07 5.09
N VAL A 43 7.07 37.14 5.53
CA VAL A 43 7.24 36.83 6.96
C VAL A 43 7.67 38.08 7.76
N LYS A 44 8.42 39.00 7.14
CA LYS A 44 8.81 40.29 7.75
C LYS A 44 7.62 41.20 8.05
N ASP A 45 6.55 41.08 7.27
CA ASP A 45 5.32 41.87 7.39
C ASP A 45 4.23 41.13 8.20
N GLY A 46 4.61 40.07 8.92
CA GLY A 46 3.70 39.27 9.75
C GLY A 46 2.97 38.14 9.00
N GLY A 47 3.44 37.75 7.81
CA GLY A 47 2.85 36.65 7.06
C GLY A 47 3.03 35.29 7.74
N ALA A 48 1.93 34.56 7.93
CA ALA A 48 1.93 33.22 8.51
C ALA A 48 2.34 32.14 7.48
N ASP A 49 2.83 31.00 7.97
CA ASP A 49 3.07 29.76 7.18
C ASP A 49 1.77 28.98 6.90
N ALA A 50 0.65 29.69 6.79
CA ALA A 50 -0.67 29.12 6.54
C ALA A 50 -0.85 28.90 5.02
N PRO A 51 -1.53 27.81 4.59
CA PRO A 51 -1.65 27.51 3.18
C PRO A 51 -2.31 28.64 2.40
N GLU A 52 -3.18 29.45 3.00
CA GLU A 52 -3.83 30.62 2.41
C GLU A 52 -2.85 31.75 2.05
N ASN A 53 -1.70 31.83 2.73
CA ASN A 53 -0.65 32.82 2.48
C ASN A 53 0.49 32.30 1.58
N LEU A 54 0.44 31.05 1.12
CA LEU A 54 1.51 30.42 0.33
C LEU A 54 1.08 30.20 -1.12
N VAL A 55 2.02 30.33 -2.07
CA VAL A 55 1.78 30.09 -3.50
C VAL A 55 3.00 29.45 -4.16
N VAL A 56 2.79 28.52 -5.09
CA VAL A 56 3.89 27.90 -5.86
C VAL A 56 4.22 28.74 -7.08
N LEU A 57 5.48 29.17 -7.20
CA LEU A 57 5.99 29.97 -8.30
C LEU A 57 7.30 29.39 -8.83
N CYS A 58 7.57 29.53 -10.13
CA CYS A 58 8.90 29.25 -10.67
C CYS A 58 9.89 30.38 -10.31
N ALA A 59 11.19 30.10 -10.37
CA ALA A 59 12.25 31.08 -10.07
C ALA A 59 12.09 32.45 -10.81
N ASN A 60 11.55 32.45 -12.02
CA ASN A 60 11.30 33.69 -12.78
C ASN A 60 10.13 34.49 -12.23
N CYS A 61 8.98 33.85 -12.00
CA CYS A 61 7.81 34.51 -11.42
C CYS A 61 8.06 34.93 -9.97
N HIS A 62 8.79 34.13 -9.21
CA HIS A 62 9.18 34.45 -7.83
C HIS A 62 9.98 35.76 -7.75
N ARG A 63 10.94 35.96 -8.66
CA ARG A 63 11.70 37.22 -8.77
C ARG A 63 10.81 38.39 -9.16
N LYS A 64 9.91 38.21 -10.14
CA LYS A 64 8.98 39.27 -10.56
C LYS A 64 8.11 39.80 -9.41
N VAL A 65 7.59 38.90 -8.57
CA VAL A 65 6.81 39.28 -7.38
C VAL A 65 7.70 39.98 -6.35
N THR A 66 8.90 39.45 -6.08
CA THR A 66 9.83 40.03 -5.10
C THR A 66 10.27 41.46 -5.48
N HIS A 67 10.41 41.74 -6.78
CA HIS A 67 10.78 43.06 -7.29
C HIS A 67 9.58 43.98 -7.57
N GLY A 68 8.34 43.56 -7.25
CA GLY A 68 7.14 44.39 -7.39
C GLY A 68 6.61 44.53 -8.81
N PHE A 69 7.07 43.73 -9.77
CA PHE A 69 6.52 43.69 -11.13
C PHE A 69 5.14 43.01 -11.20
N LEU A 70 4.76 42.31 -10.13
CA LEU A 70 3.46 41.68 -9.97
C LEU A 70 2.92 42.10 -8.61
N SER A 71 1.73 42.68 -8.61
CA SER A 71 1.03 43.11 -7.40
C SER A 71 0.53 41.91 -6.60
N ARG A 72 0.31 42.13 -5.29
CA ARG A 72 -0.25 41.12 -4.40
C ARG A 72 -1.62 40.62 -4.87
N GLU A 73 -2.42 41.51 -5.49
CA GLU A 73 -3.75 41.19 -6.00
C GLU A 73 -3.67 40.23 -7.18
N GLU A 74 -2.73 40.44 -8.10
CA GLU A 74 -2.47 39.53 -9.22
C GLU A 74 -2.02 38.15 -8.75
N VAL A 75 -1.15 38.08 -7.73
CA VAL A 75 -0.70 36.81 -7.15
C VAL A 75 -1.85 36.08 -6.46
N LEU A 76 -2.72 36.79 -5.75
CA LEU A 76 -3.92 36.21 -5.14
C LEU A 76 -4.91 35.70 -6.18
N ALA A 77 -5.11 36.46 -7.27
CA ALA A 77 -5.95 36.03 -8.39
C ALA A 77 -5.39 34.76 -9.04
N ALA A 78 -4.09 34.74 -9.34
CA ALA A 78 -3.39 33.58 -9.89
C ALA A 78 -3.52 32.33 -9.01
N LYS A 79 -3.38 32.50 -7.68
CA LYS A 79 -3.58 31.41 -6.72
C LYS A 79 -5.02 30.86 -6.75
N ARG A 80 -6.03 31.74 -6.78
CA ARG A 80 -7.44 31.33 -6.86
C ARG A 80 -7.66 30.49 -8.11
N SER A 81 -7.20 30.97 -9.27
CA SER A 81 -7.30 30.24 -10.54
C SER A 81 -6.61 28.87 -10.49
N ALA A 82 -5.39 28.80 -9.94
CA ALA A 82 -4.65 27.55 -9.80
C ALA A 82 -5.36 26.54 -8.87
N SER A 83 -5.97 27.01 -7.77
CA SER A 83 -6.71 26.16 -6.83
C SER A 83 -7.98 25.56 -7.44
N THR A 84 -8.69 26.30 -8.31
CA THR A 84 -9.88 25.80 -9.00
C THR A 84 -9.53 24.69 -9.99
N LEU A 85 -8.41 24.83 -10.72
CA LEU A 85 -7.88 23.82 -11.64
C LEU A 85 -7.37 22.54 -10.94
N GLY A 86 -6.89 22.64 -9.70
CA GLY A 86 -6.42 21.50 -8.89
C GLY A 86 -7.53 20.53 -8.45
N SER A 87 -8.79 21.00 -8.42
CA SER A 87 -9.96 20.19 -8.05
C SER A 87 -10.40 19.23 -9.16
N THR A 88 -10.13 19.60 -10.41
CA THR A 88 -10.54 18.89 -11.64
C THR A 88 -9.48 17.95 -12.20
N ALA A 89 -8.25 18.01 -11.67
CA ALA A 89 -7.11 17.23 -12.16
C ALA A 89 -6.85 15.96 -11.32
N ARG A 90 -7.86 15.12 -11.09
CA ARG A 90 -7.62 13.71 -10.74
C ARG A 90 -7.70 12.86 -12.01
N GLY A 91 -6.60 12.83 -12.74
CA GLY A 91 -6.48 12.04 -13.97
C GLY A 91 -5.07 11.48 -14.10
N HIS A 92 -4.72 10.53 -13.23
CA HIS A 92 -3.64 9.60 -13.51
C HIS A 92 -3.91 8.98 -14.88
N GLN A 93 -2.98 9.15 -15.83
CA GLN A 93 -3.05 8.55 -17.16
C GLN A 93 -3.27 7.04 -17.05
N ARG A 94 -4.52 6.60 -17.15
CA ARG A 94 -4.89 5.24 -17.51
C ARG A 94 -5.85 5.32 -18.68
N ARG A 95 -5.47 4.61 -19.74
CA ARG A 95 -6.16 4.53 -21.02
C ARG A 95 -7.62 4.04 -20.87
N SER A 96 -8.41 4.42 -21.88
CA SER A 96 -9.83 4.12 -22.18
C SER A 96 -10.86 4.59 -21.15
N ALA A 97 -11.39 5.80 -21.34
CA ALA A 97 -12.54 6.29 -20.60
C ALA A 97 -13.84 5.81 -21.28
N ASN A 98 -14.56 4.90 -20.61
CA ASN A 98 -15.98 4.68 -20.86
C ASN A 98 -16.72 5.86 -20.23
N VAL A 99 -17.06 6.88 -21.03
CA VAL A 99 -17.76 8.08 -20.56
C VAL A 99 -19.27 7.86 -20.70
N VAL A 100 -20.03 8.05 -19.62
CA VAL A 100 -21.50 8.18 -19.67
C VAL A 100 -21.83 9.66 -19.54
N SER A 101 -22.26 10.27 -20.64
CA SER A 101 -22.67 11.68 -20.67
C SER A 101 -24.19 11.77 -20.58
N ILE A 102 -24.68 12.44 -19.53
CA ILE A 102 -26.10 12.78 -19.40
C ILE A 102 -26.22 14.27 -19.70
N GLY A 103 -26.84 14.62 -20.82
CA GLY A 103 -27.06 16.00 -21.24
C GLY A 103 -28.56 16.30 -21.34
N GLY A 104 -29.01 17.35 -20.67
CA GLY A 104 -30.39 17.81 -20.67
C GLY A 104 -30.69 18.76 -19.51
N ASP A 105 -31.67 19.64 -19.68
CA ASP A 105 -32.11 20.56 -18.65
C ASP A 105 -32.79 19.78 -17.51
N VAL A 106 -32.26 19.91 -16.29
CA VAL A 106 -32.56 19.02 -15.14
C VAL A 106 -33.88 19.35 -14.46
N HIS A 107 -34.64 20.31 -14.98
CA HIS A 107 -35.82 20.88 -14.32
C HIS A 107 -37.01 19.91 -14.16
N GLY A 108 -36.99 18.74 -14.81
CA GLY A 108 -38.04 17.70 -14.70
C GLY A 108 -37.53 16.25 -14.71
N SER A 109 -36.25 16.03 -14.44
CA SER A 109 -35.62 14.70 -14.56
C SER A 109 -35.70 13.88 -13.27
N ILE A 110 -35.74 12.54 -13.38
CA ILE A 110 -35.67 11.60 -12.25
C ILE A 110 -34.36 11.84 -11.47
N ILE A 111 -34.46 12.43 -10.28
CA ILE A 111 -33.32 12.72 -9.41
C ILE A 111 -33.01 11.47 -8.59
N ALA A 112 -32.07 10.65 -9.05
CA ALA A 112 -31.52 9.59 -8.23
C ALA A 112 -30.48 10.19 -7.26
N ASN A 113 -30.76 10.17 -5.95
CA ASN A 113 -29.84 10.69 -4.93
C ASN A 113 -28.50 9.94 -4.89
N ASN A 114 -28.44 8.69 -5.36
CA ASN A 114 -27.21 7.91 -5.43
C ASN A 114 -27.27 6.90 -6.58
N VAL A 115 -26.25 6.89 -7.46
CA VAL A 115 -26.15 5.96 -8.59
C VAL A 115 -24.95 5.05 -8.38
N HIS A 116 -25.19 3.78 -8.04
CA HIS A 116 -24.15 2.78 -7.85
C HIS A 116 -24.02 1.89 -9.11
N LEU A 117 -23.00 2.16 -9.94
CA LEU A 117 -22.64 1.29 -11.07
C LEU A 117 -21.60 0.27 -10.62
N GLY A 118 -22.06 -0.91 -10.20
CA GLY A 118 -21.18 -2.03 -9.85
C GLY A 118 -20.83 -2.88 -11.07
N THR A 119 -19.58 -2.86 -11.53
CA THR A 119 -19.10 -3.93 -12.42
C THR A 119 -18.99 -5.21 -11.62
N LYS A 120 -19.78 -6.23 -11.98
CA LYS A 120 -19.55 -7.59 -11.48
C LYS A 120 -18.17 -8.02 -12.00
N HIS A 121 -17.13 -7.90 -11.18
CA HIS A 121 -15.84 -8.52 -11.49
C HIS A 121 -16.11 -10.00 -11.73
N LEU A 122 -15.81 -10.49 -12.93
CA LEU A 122 -15.76 -11.92 -13.17
C LEU A 122 -14.84 -12.50 -12.09
N PRO A 123 -15.32 -13.46 -11.29
CA PRO A 123 -14.48 -14.07 -10.27
C PRO A 123 -13.25 -14.62 -10.99
N ARG A 124 -12.03 -14.22 -10.57
CA ARG A 124 -10.81 -14.88 -11.03
C ARG A 124 -11.04 -16.39 -10.88
N PRO A 125 -10.72 -17.22 -11.88
CA PRO A 125 -10.84 -18.66 -11.72
C PRO A 125 -10.07 -19.07 -10.47
N LYS A 126 -10.81 -19.46 -9.42
CA LYS A 126 -10.29 -19.82 -8.09
C LYS A 126 -9.76 -21.26 -8.08
N GLY A 127 -9.28 -21.73 -9.22
CA GLY A 127 -8.80 -23.10 -9.40
C GLY A 127 -7.29 -23.14 -9.36
N HIS A 128 -6.75 -24.04 -8.55
CA HIS A 128 -5.37 -24.47 -8.71
C HIS A 128 -5.28 -25.40 -9.94
N PRO A 129 -4.23 -25.31 -10.77
CA PRO A 129 -4.10 -26.17 -11.93
C PRO A 129 -4.00 -27.64 -11.52
N PRO A 130 -4.57 -28.59 -12.31
CA PRO A 130 -4.48 -30.01 -12.01
C PRO A 130 -3.00 -30.43 -11.95
N GLY A 131 -2.64 -31.22 -10.94
CA GLY A 131 -1.25 -31.62 -10.68
C GLY A 131 -0.43 -30.65 -9.82
N SER A 132 -1.03 -29.56 -9.32
CA SER A 132 -0.43 -28.74 -8.27
C SER A 132 -0.88 -29.18 -6.88
N ILE A 133 -0.05 -28.92 -5.86
CA ILE A 133 -0.36 -29.23 -4.46
C ILE A 133 -1.67 -28.57 -4.03
N GLY A 134 -2.00 -27.39 -4.56
CA GLY A 134 -3.25 -26.71 -4.29
C GLY A 134 -4.50 -27.40 -4.83
N ALA A 135 -4.36 -28.28 -5.83
CA ALA A 135 -5.45 -29.11 -6.35
C ALA A 135 -5.71 -30.35 -5.48
N ASP A 136 -4.68 -30.86 -4.80
CA ASP A 136 -4.79 -31.97 -3.84
C ASP A 136 -5.17 -31.46 -2.45
N LEU A 137 -6.46 -31.54 -2.10
CA LEU A 137 -6.99 -31.07 -0.81
C LEU A 137 -6.23 -31.58 0.44
N PRO A 138 -5.92 -32.89 0.61
CA PRO A 138 -5.23 -33.36 1.81
C PRO A 138 -3.79 -32.84 1.90
N LYS A 139 -3.07 -32.77 0.77
CA LYS A 139 -1.70 -32.27 0.73
C LYS A 139 -1.66 -30.76 0.99
N LYS A 140 -2.59 -30.00 0.40
CA LYS A 140 -2.78 -28.58 0.67
C LYS A 140 -3.02 -28.32 2.16
N ASN A 141 -3.96 -29.05 2.76
CA ASN A 141 -4.31 -28.89 4.17
C ASN A 141 -3.11 -29.16 5.10
N TYR A 142 -2.32 -30.19 4.78
CA TYR A 142 -1.12 -30.49 5.54
C TYR A 142 -0.06 -29.38 5.44
N VAL A 143 0.17 -28.84 4.25
CA VAL A 143 1.07 -27.69 4.05
C VAL A 143 0.56 -26.47 4.82
N ASP A 144 -0.74 -26.19 4.79
CA ASP A 144 -1.36 -25.13 5.59
C ASP A 144 -1.19 -25.34 7.10
N TYR A 145 -1.32 -26.58 7.58
CA TYR A 145 -1.05 -26.94 8.97
C TYR A 145 0.40 -26.63 9.36
N LEU A 146 1.38 -27.06 8.55
CA LEU A 146 2.79 -26.82 8.82
C LEU A 146 3.13 -25.32 8.80
N ILE A 147 2.56 -24.55 7.87
CA ILE A 147 2.76 -23.10 7.79
C ILE A 147 2.19 -22.41 9.04
N ARG A 148 0.99 -22.78 9.49
CA ARG A 148 0.41 -22.26 10.74
C ARG A 148 1.29 -22.63 11.93
N ARG A 149 1.69 -23.89 12.04
CA ARG A 149 2.54 -24.38 13.14
C ARG A 149 3.87 -23.63 13.23
N TYR A 150 4.51 -23.39 12.09
CA TYR A 150 5.72 -22.56 12.02
C TYR A 150 5.47 -21.14 12.53
N HIS A 151 4.37 -20.53 12.10
CA HIS A 151 4.01 -19.19 12.53
C HIS A 151 3.73 -19.13 14.03
N ASP A 152 3.02 -20.12 14.59
CA ASP A 152 2.75 -20.22 16.02
C ASP A 152 4.04 -20.34 16.82
N PHE A 153 5.00 -21.15 16.35
CA PHE A 153 6.31 -21.28 16.99
C PHE A 153 7.11 -19.98 16.92
N ARG A 154 7.10 -19.30 15.77
CA ARG A 154 7.74 -17.99 15.65
C ARG A 154 7.09 -16.90 16.50
N LYS A 155 5.76 -16.96 16.69
CA LYS A 155 5.03 -16.08 17.61
C LYS A 155 5.36 -16.41 19.07
N ALA A 156 5.55 -17.68 19.41
CA ALA A 156 5.98 -18.07 20.76
C ALA A 156 7.45 -17.68 21.02
N ASP A 157 8.33 -17.77 20.02
CA ASP A 157 9.71 -17.26 20.06
C ASP A 157 9.77 -15.74 20.37
N GLU A 158 8.71 -14.97 20.01
CA GLU A 158 8.54 -13.54 20.33
C GLU A 158 8.56 -13.25 21.83
N SER A 159 8.25 -14.25 22.67
CA SER A 159 8.19 -14.10 24.13
C SER A 159 9.58 -13.97 24.79
N PHE A 160 10.68 -14.15 24.03
CA PHE A 160 12.05 -14.17 24.55
C PHE A 160 12.94 -12.99 24.13
N GLY A 161 12.47 -12.04 23.32
CA GLY A 161 13.30 -10.91 22.89
C GLY A 161 12.52 -9.69 22.41
N ARG A 162 12.43 -8.66 23.26
CA ARG A 162 11.97 -7.32 22.85
C ARG A 162 12.98 -6.70 21.88
N GLY A 163 12.59 -6.50 20.62
CA GLY A 163 13.33 -5.68 19.66
C GLY A 163 12.56 -5.45 18.36
N GLU A 164 12.71 -4.27 17.75
CA GLU A 164 12.02 -3.78 16.52
C GLU A 164 12.06 -4.75 15.31
N ARG A 165 12.94 -5.76 15.31
CA ARG A 165 12.99 -6.80 14.27
C ARG A 165 11.85 -7.83 14.36
N PHE A 166 11.14 -7.87 15.49
CA PHE A 166 10.11 -8.89 15.79
C PHE A 166 8.69 -8.48 15.37
N GLU A 167 8.33 -7.18 15.44
CA GLU A 167 6.98 -6.68 15.12
C GLU A 167 6.57 -6.85 13.64
N ASN A 168 7.50 -7.28 12.77
CA ASN A 168 7.31 -7.34 11.32
C ASN A 168 7.46 -8.73 10.71
N TYR A 169 7.46 -9.82 11.49
CA TYR A 169 7.52 -11.17 10.91
C TYR A 169 6.17 -11.56 10.26
N ASN A 170 6.00 -11.11 9.03
CA ASN A 170 4.82 -11.31 8.21
C ASN A 170 4.84 -12.70 7.56
N TYR A 171 3.69 -13.41 7.52
CA TYR A 171 3.46 -14.63 6.72
C TYR A 171 4.05 -14.55 5.31
N ALA A 172 4.06 -13.35 4.73
CA ALA A 172 4.63 -13.06 3.43
C ALA A 172 6.11 -13.44 3.30
N ILE A 173 6.91 -13.42 4.38
CA ILE A 173 8.34 -13.75 4.31
C ILE A 173 8.55 -15.23 4.01
N LEU A 174 7.83 -16.11 4.71
CA LEU A 174 7.90 -17.54 4.46
C LEU A 174 7.43 -17.88 3.04
N HIS A 175 6.30 -17.33 2.60
CA HIS A 175 5.81 -17.54 1.24
C HIS A 175 6.80 -17.02 0.18
N LYS A 176 7.45 -15.87 0.40
CA LYS A 176 8.51 -15.35 -0.49
C LYS A 176 9.75 -16.24 -0.51
N ASN A 177 10.14 -16.82 0.62
CA ASN A 177 11.27 -17.75 0.67
C ASN A 177 10.96 -19.05 -0.07
N ILE A 178 9.76 -19.60 0.12
CA ILE A 178 9.27 -20.75 -0.65
C ILE A 178 9.26 -20.42 -2.15
N GLU A 179 8.76 -19.26 -2.54
CA GLU A 179 8.74 -18.82 -3.93
C GLU A 179 10.15 -18.69 -4.54
N ARG A 180 11.13 -18.20 -3.77
CA ARG A 180 12.54 -18.11 -4.21
C ARG A 180 13.19 -19.48 -4.41
N THR A 181 12.94 -20.42 -3.51
CA THR A 181 13.52 -21.78 -3.52
C THR A 181 12.86 -22.67 -4.57
N PHE A 182 11.52 -22.68 -4.61
CA PHE A 182 10.76 -23.56 -5.49
C PHE A 182 10.42 -22.95 -6.84
N LYS A 183 10.69 -21.64 -7.04
CA LYS A 183 10.35 -20.84 -8.23
C LYS A 183 8.84 -20.79 -8.53
N ALA A 184 8.02 -21.18 -7.56
CA ALA A 184 6.58 -21.23 -7.67
C ALA A 184 5.95 -20.85 -6.33
N LYS A 185 4.76 -20.28 -6.39
CA LYS A 185 3.96 -19.99 -5.19
C LYS A 185 3.62 -21.29 -4.47
N THR A 186 3.55 -21.25 -3.15
CA THR A 186 3.39 -22.43 -2.27
C THR A 186 2.38 -23.47 -2.75
N PHE A 187 1.16 -23.05 -3.16
CA PHE A 187 0.12 -23.98 -3.62
C PHE A 187 0.13 -24.27 -5.13
N TYR A 188 0.99 -23.61 -5.89
CA TYR A 188 1.19 -23.83 -7.33
C TYR A 188 2.39 -24.75 -7.60
N ILE A 189 3.06 -25.22 -6.56
CA ILE A 189 4.14 -26.20 -6.68
C ILE A 189 3.53 -27.54 -7.16
N PRO A 190 4.18 -28.26 -8.09
CA PRO A 190 3.72 -29.58 -8.54
C PRO A 190 3.70 -30.62 -7.42
N VAL A 191 2.76 -31.57 -7.49
CA VAL A 191 2.57 -32.62 -6.46
C VAL A 191 3.82 -33.48 -6.24
N HIS A 192 4.63 -33.72 -7.27
CA HIS A 192 5.87 -34.51 -7.13
C HIS A 192 6.91 -33.87 -6.21
N ARG A 193 6.89 -32.53 -6.05
CA ARG A 193 7.79 -31.79 -5.14
C ARG A 193 7.22 -31.62 -3.74
N PHE A 194 6.12 -32.29 -3.42
CA PHE A 194 5.49 -32.20 -2.10
C PHE A 194 6.42 -32.64 -0.98
N ALA A 195 7.15 -33.75 -1.16
CA ALA A 195 8.08 -34.25 -0.15
C ALA A 195 9.21 -33.24 0.14
N GLU A 196 9.75 -32.60 -0.90
CA GLU A 196 10.75 -31.53 -0.77
C GLU A 196 10.20 -30.31 -0.01
N LEU A 197 8.96 -29.89 -0.32
CA LEU A 197 8.32 -28.76 0.34
C LEU A 197 8.06 -29.04 1.82
N VAL A 198 7.59 -30.24 2.14
CA VAL A 198 7.39 -30.67 3.53
C VAL A 198 8.72 -30.68 4.27
N ALA A 199 9.76 -31.32 3.73
CA ALA A 199 11.08 -31.34 4.37
C ALA A 199 11.64 -29.92 4.60
N TYR A 200 11.44 -29.02 3.64
CA TYR A 200 11.80 -27.61 3.78
C TYR A 200 11.05 -26.93 4.95
N LEU A 201 9.73 -27.11 5.05
CA LEU A 201 8.93 -26.56 6.13
C LEU A 201 9.30 -27.15 7.50
N LEU A 202 9.50 -28.48 7.58
CA LEU A 202 9.92 -29.15 8.81
C LEU A 202 11.28 -28.61 9.30
N SER A 203 12.25 -28.46 8.40
CA SER A 203 13.56 -27.88 8.75
C SER A 203 13.45 -26.45 9.28
N HIS A 204 12.52 -25.65 8.75
CA HIS A 204 12.27 -24.30 9.24
C HIS A 204 11.60 -24.31 10.61
N ILE A 205 10.67 -25.22 10.87
CA ILE A 205 10.03 -25.40 12.18
C ILE A 205 11.06 -25.81 13.24
N ASP A 206 11.92 -26.79 12.92
CA ASP A 206 12.95 -27.27 13.85
C ASP A 206 14.04 -26.22 14.15
N GLN A 207 14.24 -25.25 13.26
CA GLN A 207 15.19 -24.16 13.47
C GLN A 207 14.67 -23.05 14.41
N THR A 208 13.36 -23.01 14.69
CA THR A 208 12.77 -22.07 15.66
C THR A 208 13.27 -22.36 17.08
N ILE A 209 13.22 -21.36 17.97
CA ILE A 209 13.69 -21.51 19.35
C ILE A 209 12.84 -22.55 20.06
N VAL A 210 11.50 -22.45 19.95
CA VAL A 210 10.55 -23.44 20.45
C VAL A 210 10.80 -24.82 19.85
N GLY A 211 11.08 -24.91 18.55
CA GLY A 211 11.39 -26.19 17.89
C GLY A 211 12.62 -26.88 18.48
N LYS A 212 13.70 -26.12 18.75
CA LYS A 212 14.91 -26.62 19.41
C LYS A 212 14.65 -27.00 20.87
N THR A 213 13.92 -26.17 21.61
CA THR A 213 13.58 -26.43 23.01
C THR A 213 12.71 -27.68 23.16
N ASN A 214 11.71 -27.86 22.31
CA ASN A 214 10.87 -29.05 22.32
C ASN A 214 11.66 -30.32 22.00
N ARG A 215 12.59 -30.26 21.02
CA ARG A 215 13.51 -31.38 20.74
C ARG A 215 14.32 -31.75 21.98
N SER A 216 14.81 -30.76 22.74
CA SER A 216 15.54 -31.01 23.99
C SER A 216 14.69 -31.62 25.11
N ARG A 217 13.35 -31.48 25.03
CA ARG A 217 12.37 -31.99 25.99
C ARG A 217 11.65 -33.25 25.49
N GLU A 218 12.08 -33.83 24.38
CA GLU A 218 11.41 -34.96 23.69
C GLU A 218 9.93 -34.70 23.34
N ILE A 219 9.53 -33.43 23.21
CA ILE A 219 8.19 -33.04 22.81
C ILE A 219 8.11 -32.99 21.28
N ARG A 220 7.08 -33.64 20.70
CA ARG A 220 6.86 -33.67 19.26
C ARG A 220 6.48 -32.28 18.71
N ASN A 221 7.23 -31.80 17.72
CA ASN A 221 7.00 -30.48 17.09
C ASN A 221 5.80 -30.46 16.14
N TYR A 222 5.62 -31.53 15.37
CA TYR A 222 4.64 -31.65 14.30
C TYR A 222 4.18 -33.11 14.14
N GLU A 223 3.03 -33.28 13.48
CA GLU A 223 2.46 -34.58 13.11
C GLU A 223 2.96 -35.01 11.73
N THR A 224 3.05 -36.32 11.50
CA THR A 224 3.41 -36.84 10.17
C THR A 224 2.25 -36.66 9.20
N TYR A 225 2.54 -36.71 7.90
CA TYR A 225 1.49 -36.59 6.88
C TYR A 225 0.44 -37.71 6.99
N GLU A 226 0.86 -38.93 7.32
CA GLU A 226 -0.03 -40.08 7.47
C GLU A 226 -0.95 -39.98 8.69
N GLU A 227 -0.42 -39.55 9.84
CA GLU A 227 -1.21 -39.30 11.05
C GLU A 227 -2.20 -38.15 10.82
N TYR A 228 -1.76 -37.07 10.16
CA TYR A 228 -2.61 -35.94 9.84
C TYR A 228 -3.75 -36.34 8.88
N LEU A 229 -3.43 -37.13 7.85
CA LEU A 229 -4.41 -37.66 6.90
C LEU A 229 -5.42 -38.57 7.62
N ALA A 230 -4.97 -39.43 8.53
CA ALA A 230 -5.84 -40.28 9.32
C ALA A 230 -6.84 -39.43 10.12
N LYS A 231 -6.37 -38.39 10.81
CA LYS A 231 -7.25 -37.47 11.56
C LYS A 231 -8.27 -36.74 10.69
N GLN A 232 -7.89 -36.34 9.47
CA GLN A 232 -8.85 -35.74 8.53
C GLN A 232 -9.95 -36.73 8.12
N ARG A 233 -9.61 -38.01 7.94
CA ARG A 233 -10.58 -39.07 7.58
C ARG A 233 -11.52 -39.43 8.72
N PHE A 234 -11.06 -39.36 9.98
CA PHE A 234 -11.88 -39.64 11.16
C PHE A 234 -12.74 -38.44 11.61
N GLY A 235 -12.39 -37.22 11.20
CA GLY A 235 -13.19 -36.01 11.46
C GLY A 235 -14.48 -35.90 10.63
N GLU A 236 -14.60 -36.65 9.53
CA GLU A 236 -15.84 -36.76 8.72
C GLU A 236 -16.81 -37.82 9.27
N SER A 237 -16.39 -38.61 10.27
CA SER A 237 -17.17 -39.68 10.89
C SER A 237 -17.47 -39.38 12.37
N SER A 238 -18.06 -38.23 12.65
CA SER A 238 -18.77 -37.99 13.92
C SER A 238 -20.09 -37.28 13.60
N PRO A 239 -21.24 -37.97 13.79
CA PRO A 239 -22.57 -37.37 13.63
C PRO A 239 -22.88 -36.31 14.69
#